data_AF-A0A657B0F2-F1
#
_entry.id   AF-A0A657B0F2-F1
#
_cell.length_a   1.000
_cell.length_b   1.000
_cell.length_c   1.000
_cell.angle_alpha   90.00
_cell.angle_beta   90.00
_cell.angle_gamma   90.00
#
_symmetry.space_group_name_H-M   'P 1'
#
loop_
_entity.id
_entity.type
_entity.pdbx_description
1 polymer ?
#
loop_
_entity_poly.entity_id
_entity_poly.type
_entity_poly.pdbx_seq_one_letter_code
_entity_poly.pdbx_strand_id
1 'polypeptide(L)'
;MVDETQLRALEEIDFTWVDSDTKLNECVESWLQEPYIILDTEFERSTTFYAKPGLIQIAASGLTYLIDPLSLTSLKPLAAVLESDEVVIVLHSMSEDIDLLSYACDCHISNVFDTQIANAFLGNGSSVGYQRLVEAELDIALDKGETRSDWLKRPLSSKQLQYAAADVYYLETIYKNLLERLIKSPWQSAVEEDCARQVESIESAVADPQNAYLKLRGAWDLPLTKQALLQKLVCWRDEMLLVRIFLKVGCSETLV
;
A
#
# COMPACT_ATOMS: atom_id res chain seq x y z
N MET A 1 0.26 -34.26 30.40
CA MET A 1 0.57 -34.15 28.97
C MET A 1 -0.26 -33.00 28.46
N VAL A 2 0.38 -31.83 28.32
CA VAL A 2 -0.27 -30.67 27.70
C VAL A 2 -0.11 -30.90 26.20
N ASP A 3 -1.24 -30.90 25.51
CA ASP A 3 -1.36 -31.05 24.06
C ASP A 3 -0.47 -30.01 23.37
N GLU A 4 0.46 -30.47 22.54
CA GLU A 4 1.43 -29.67 21.78
C GLU A 4 0.79 -28.80 20.68
N THR A 5 -0.56 -28.80 20.60
CA THR A 5 -1.32 -28.18 19.50
C THR A 5 -1.86 -26.78 19.79
N GLN A 6 -1.65 -26.18 20.97
CA GLN A 6 -2.33 -24.90 21.31
C GLN A 6 -1.49 -23.85 22.07
N LEU A 7 -0.22 -23.70 21.71
CA LEU A 7 0.53 -22.47 21.98
C LEU A 7 1.63 -22.30 20.91
N ARG A 8 1.23 -22.13 19.64
CA ARG A 8 2.12 -21.51 18.66
C ARG A 8 2.26 -20.05 19.06
N ALA A 9 3.27 -19.74 19.86
CA ALA A 9 3.90 -18.43 19.73
C ALA A 9 4.23 -18.31 18.24
N LEU A 10 3.66 -17.31 17.56
CA LEU A 10 4.12 -16.94 16.22
C LEU A 10 5.64 -16.77 16.38
N GLU A 11 6.43 -17.59 15.68
CA GLU A 11 7.88 -17.39 15.68
C GLU A 11 8.14 -15.94 15.29
N GLU A 12 9.07 -15.27 15.99
CA GLU A 12 9.43 -13.91 15.62
C GLU A 12 9.86 -13.92 14.15
N ILE A 13 9.21 -13.10 13.34
CA ILE A 13 9.51 -12.99 11.92
C ILE A 13 10.80 -12.19 11.82
N ASP A 14 11.82 -12.82 11.24
CA ASP A 14 13.07 -12.16 10.92
C ASP A 14 12.87 -11.15 9.80
N PHE A 15 13.45 -9.96 9.96
CA PHE A 15 13.38 -8.90 8.96
C PHE A 15 14.69 -8.13 8.86
N THR A 16 14.92 -7.54 7.70
CA THR A 16 16.01 -6.60 7.44
C THR A 16 15.49 -5.17 7.57
N TRP A 17 16.10 -4.39 8.46
CA TRP A 17 15.81 -2.97 8.61
C TRP A 17 16.59 -2.12 7.59
N VAL A 18 15.87 -1.39 6.76
CA VAL A 18 16.41 -0.54 5.69
C VAL A 18 16.25 0.92 6.08
N ASP A 19 17.34 1.55 6.51
CA ASP A 19 17.39 2.90 7.10
C ASP A 19 18.41 3.82 6.43
N SER A 20 18.95 3.42 5.28
CA SER A 20 19.89 4.23 4.52
C SER A 20 19.69 4.07 3.01
N ASP A 21 19.98 5.14 2.27
CA ASP A 21 19.83 5.17 0.81
C ASP A 21 20.67 4.07 0.13
N THR A 22 21.86 3.77 0.65
CA THR A 22 22.72 2.69 0.13
C THR A 22 22.02 1.33 0.26
N LYS A 23 21.50 1.00 1.45
CA LYS A 23 20.79 -0.27 1.66
C LYS A 23 19.55 -0.37 0.79
N LEU A 24 18.81 0.74 0.63
CA LEU A 24 17.63 0.77 -0.22
C LEU A 24 18.00 0.46 -1.68
N ASN A 25 19.04 1.09 -2.22
CA ASN A 25 19.49 0.84 -3.59
C ASN A 25 19.94 -0.61 -3.79
N GLU A 26 20.70 -1.19 -2.85
CA GLU A 26 21.11 -2.60 -2.90
C GLU A 26 19.90 -3.54 -2.92
N CYS A 27 18.88 -3.24 -2.11
CA CYS A 27 17.64 -4.01 -2.09
C CYS A 27 16.88 -3.89 -3.42
N VAL A 28 16.74 -2.68 -3.95
CA VAL A 28 16.08 -2.41 -5.24
C VAL A 28 16.74 -3.18 -6.38
N GLU A 29 18.09 -3.18 -6.45
CA GLU A 29 18.82 -3.95 -7.45
C GLU A 29 18.53 -5.46 -7.36
N SER A 30 18.39 -5.98 -6.14
CA SER A 30 18.03 -7.38 -5.91
C SER A 30 16.57 -7.66 -6.32
N TRP A 31 15.63 -6.81 -5.92
CA TRP A 31 14.19 -7.01 -6.18
C TRP A 31 13.84 -6.92 -7.66
N LEU A 32 14.60 -6.16 -8.45
CA LEU A 32 14.47 -6.13 -9.91
C LEU A 32 14.76 -7.48 -10.59
N GLN A 33 15.38 -8.44 -9.90
CA GLN A 33 15.64 -9.79 -10.40
C GLN A 33 14.56 -10.80 -9.99
N GLU A 34 13.61 -10.39 -9.15
CA GLU A 34 12.55 -11.25 -8.65
C GLU A 34 11.33 -11.21 -9.58
N PRO A 35 10.58 -12.33 -9.72
CA PRO A 35 9.36 -12.33 -10.52
C PRO A 35 8.22 -11.51 -9.89
N TYR A 36 8.28 -11.31 -8.58
CA TYR A 36 7.31 -10.53 -7.83
C TYR A 36 7.93 -10.04 -6.52
N ILE A 37 7.33 -9.00 -5.96
CA ILE A 37 7.50 -8.62 -4.56
C ILE A 37 6.15 -8.53 -3.87
N ILE A 38 6.11 -8.81 -2.57
CA ILE A 38 4.95 -8.50 -1.73
C ILE A 38 5.18 -7.14 -1.11
N LEU A 39 4.16 -6.29 -1.09
CA LEU A 39 4.24 -4.94 -0.57
C LEU A 39 3.05 -4.62 0.34
N ASP A 40 3.34 -3.93 1.43
CA ASP A 40 2.34 -3.27 2.27
C ASP A 40 2.88 -1.89 2.72
N THR A 41 2.01 -1.05 3.27
CA THR A 41 2.42 0.25 3.82
C THR A 41 1.72 0.61 5.12
N GLU A 42 2.41 1.38 5.96
CA GLU A 42 1.82 2.04 7.13
C GLU A 42 2.03 3.54 7.04
N PHE A 43 0.98 4.33 7.28
CA PHE A 43 1.00 5.77 7.01
C PHE A 43 0.09 6.58 7.93
N GLU A 44 0.35 7.89 7.99
CA GLU A 44 -0.44 8.85 8.78
C GLU A 44 -1.11 9.88 7.85
N ARG A 45 -2.45 10.02 7.98
CA ARG A 45 -3.29 10.88 7.12
C ARG A 45 -4.09 11.94 7.90
N SER A 46 -3.80 12.18 9.19
CA SER A 46 -4.58 13.09 10.04
C SER A 46 -4.43 14.59 9.77
N THR A 47 -3.26 15.04 9.26
CA THR A 47 -2.94 16.49 9.21
C THR A 47 -2.40 17.01 7.88
N THR A 48 -2.21 16.13 6.89
CA THR A 48 -1.66 16.49 5.57
C THR A 48 -2.57 16.06 4.44
N PHE A 49 -2.46 16.75 3.30
CA PHE A 49 -3.26 16.44 2.10
C PHE A 49 -2.84 15.07 1.52
N TYR A 50 -1.54 14.87 1.36
CA TYR A 50 -0.95 13.56 1.07
C TYR A 50 -0.60 12.85 2.38
N ALA A 51 -0.86 11.54 2.43
CA ALA A 51 -0.45 10.72 3.57
C ALA A 51 1.08 10.71 3.68
N LYS A 52 1.59 10.59 4.90
CA LYS A 52 3.02 10.45 5.16
C LYS A 52 3.35 8.97 5.36
N PRO A 53 4.26 8.38 4.57
CA PRO A 53 4.66 7.00 4.77
C PRO A 53 5.43 6.89 6.09
N GLY A 54 4.91 6.07 7.00
CA GLY A 54 5.51 5.75 8.29
C GLY A 54 6.36 4.50 8.24
N LEU A 55 5.99 3.51 7.42
CA LEU A 55 6.78 2.32 7.15
C LEU A 55 6.38 1.74 5.79
N ILE A 56 7.32 1.12 5.08
CA ILE A 56 7.03 0.32 3.87
C ILE A 56 7.58 -1.07 4.12
N GLN A 57 6.76 -2.09 3.89
CA GLN A 57 7.10 -3.49 4.11
C GLN A 57 7.24 -4.18 2.76
N ILE A 58 8.28 -4.97 2.59
CA ILE A 58 8.50 -5.77 1.38
C ILE A 58 8.87 -7.19 1.76
N ALA A 59 8.27 -8.19 1.09
CA ALA A 59 8.80 -9.55 1.07
C ALA A 59 9.26 -9.93 -0.34
N ALA A 60 10.51 -10.40 -0.45
CA ALA A 60 11.15 -10.77 -1.70
C ALA A 60 12.24 -11.81 -1.44
N SER A 61 12.43 -12.76 -2.36
CA SER A 61 13.43 -13.83 -2.23
C SER A 61 13.34 -14.64 -0.92
N GLY A 62 12.16 -14.71 -0.29
CA GLY A 62 11.95 -15.35 1.01
C GLY A 62 12.47 -14.55 2.22
N LEU A 63 12.84 -13.29 2.03
CA LEU A 63 13.25 -12.36 3.08
C LEU A 63 12.21 -11.25 3.27
N THR A 64 12.08 -10.78 4.52
CA THR A 64 11.22 -9.64 4.86
C THR A 64 12.08 -8.40 5.10
N TYR A 65 11.61 -7.26 4.61
CA TYR A 65 12.27 -5.96 4.70
C TYR A 65 11.31 -4.94 5.28
N LEU A 66 11.78 -4.16 6.25
CA LEU A 66 11.07 -3.02 6.80
C LEU A 66 11.88 -1.76 6.50
N ILE A 67 11.36 -0.95 5.59
CA ILE A 67 11.97 0.29 5.13
C ILE A 67 11.47 1.43 6.01
N ASP A 68 12.40 2.23 6.54
CA ASP A 68 12.11 3.45 7.30
C ASP A 68 12.16 4.69 6.40
N PRO A 69 11.02 5.22 5.93
CA PRO A 69 11.00 6.39 5.05
C PRO A 69 11.55 7.64 5.72
N LEU A 70 11.52 7.72 7.05
CA LEU A 70 11.93 8.91 7.81
C LEU A 70 13.45 9.03 7.94
N SER A 71 14.16 7.93 7.71
CA SER A 71 15.63 7.86 7.78
C SER A 71 16.29 8.03 6.41
N LEU A 72 15.50 8.01 5.33
CA LEU A 72 15.97 8.11 3.94
C LEU A 72 15.93 9.55 3.42
N THR A 73 16.80 9.86 2.47
CA THR A 73 16.73 11.17 1.79
C THR A 73 15.63 11.20 0.72
N SER A 74 15.31 10.05 0.14
CA SER A 74 14.35 9.91 -0.95
C SER A 74 13.85 8.48 -1.07
N LEU A 75 12.55 8.31 -1.34
CA LEU A 75 11.95 7.03 -1.70
C LEU A 75 11.97 6.75 -3.21
N LYS A 76 12.37 7.73 -4.04
CA LYS A 76 12.41 7.62 -5.50
C LYS A 76 13.11 6.37 -6.04
N PRO A 77 14.16 5.80 -5.42
CA PRO A 77 14.74 4.54 -5.91
C PRO A 77 13.74 3.37 -6.02
N LEU A 78 12.69 3.34 -5.19
CA LEU A 78 11.63 2.32 -5.28
C LEU A 78 10.88 2.36 -6.61
N ALA A 79 10.84 3.51 -7.30
CA ALA A 79 10.21 3.65 -8.60
C ALA A 79 10.73 2.61 -9.60
N ALA A 80 12.02 2.27 -9.56
CA ALA A 80 12.58 1.30 -10.48
C ALA A 80 11.87 -0.07 -10.43
N VAL A 81 11.47 -0.52 -9.24
CA VAL A 81 10.72 -1.77 -9.06
C VAL A 81 9.23 -1.54 -9.29
N LEU A 82 8.66 -0.45 -8.77
CA LEU A 82 7.23 -0.15 -8.86
C LEU A 82 6.74 0.10 -10.31
N GLU A 83 7.59 0.65 -11.16
CA GLU A 83 7.32 0.90 -12.58
C GLU A 83 7.74 -0.28 -13.49
N SER A 84 8.25 -1.37 -12.91
CA SER A 84 8.72 -2.51 -13.69
C SER A 84 7.57 -3.34 -14.24
N ASP A 85 7.55 -3.54 -15.55
CA ASP A 85 6.60 -4.46 -16.19
C ASP A 85 6.98 -5.94 -15.97
N GLU A 86 8.18 -6.23 -15.47
CA GLU A 86 8.70 -7.58 -15.26
C GLU A 86 8.49 -8.09 -13.82
N VAL A 87 8.37 -7.17 -12.85
CA VAL A 87 8.20 -7.50 -11.43
C VAL A 87 6.75 -7.25 -11.03
N VAL A 88 6.03 -8.31 -10.62
CA VAL A 88 4.66 -8.15 -10.12
C VAL A 88 4.68 -7.60 -8.70
N ILE A 89 3.99 -6.48 -8.47
CA ILE A 89 3.79 -5.90 -7.14
C ILE A 89 2.51 -6.48 -6.53
N VAL A 90 2.67 -7.35 -5.54
CA VAL A 90 1.55 -8.04 -4.90
C VAL A 90 1.15 -7.29 -3.63
N LEU A 91 -0.11 -6.91 -3.54
CA LEU A 91 -0.69 -6.22 -2.39
C LEU A 91 -1.99 -6.89 -1.93
N HIS A 92 -2.53 -6.40 -0.82
CA HIS A 92 -3.89 -6.73 -0.38
C HIS A 92 -4.69 -5.45 -0.18
N SER A 93 -5.80 -5.28 -0.92
CA SER A 93 -6.64 -4.08 -0.80
C SER A 93 -5.90 -2.78 -1.15
N MET A 94 -5.17 -2.79 -2.27
CA MET A 94 -4.07 -1.88 -2.63
C MET A 94 -4.38 -0.39 -2.76
N SER A 95 -5.64 0.03 -2.61
CA SER A 95 -6.07 1.36 -3.06
C SER A 95 -5.37 2.53 -2.37
N GLU A 96 -5.11 2.44 -1.06
CA GLU A 96 -4.41 3.50 -0.34
C GLU A 96 -2.89 3.43 -0.52
N ASP A 97 -2.34 2.22 -0.67
CA ASP A 97 -0.91 1.98 -0.91
C ASP A 97 -0.46 2.57 -2.25
N ILE A 98 -1.25 2.35 -3.31
CA ILE A 98 -0.97 2.91 -4.64
C ILE A 98 -0.98 4.44 -4.58
N ASP A 99 -2.01 5.07 -3.98
CA ASP A 99 -2.07 6.53 -3.82
C ASP A 99 -0.86 7.08 -3.04
N LEU A 100 -0.48 6.40 -1.95
CA LEU A 100 0.66 6.79 -1.13
C LEU A 100 1.97 6.68 -1.90
N LEU A 101 2.23 5.54 -2.54
CA LEU A 101 3.51 5.23 -3.16
C LEU A 101 3.72 5.99 -4.47
N SER A 102 2.69 6.15 -5.31
CA SER A 102 2.79 6.96 -6.53
C SER A 102 3.22 8.39 -6.19
N TYR A 103 2.69 8.98 -5.11
CA TYR A 103 3.10 10.30 -4.64
C TYR A 103 4.49 10.30 -3.97
N ALA A 104 4.73 9.38 -3.03
CA ALA A 104 5.95 9.37 -2.23
C ALA A 104 7.21 9.01 -3.04
N CYS A 105 7.06 8.16 -4.05
CA CYS A 105 8.13 7.72 -4.93
C CYS A 105 8.18 8.50 -6.26
N ASP A 106 7.18 9.36 -6.53
CA ASP A 106 7.06 10.14 -7.79
C ASP A 106 7.10 9.22 -9.03
N CYS A 107 6.22 8.22 -9.03
CA CYS A 107 6.24 7.12 -10.00
C CYS A 107 4.82 6.65 -10.39
N HIS A 108 4.72 5.90 -11.49
CA HIS A 108 3.49 5.24 -11.94
C HIS A 108 3.57 3.72 -11.74
N ILE A 109 2.70 3.16 -10.91
CA ILE A 109 2.76 1.73 -10.59
C ILE A 109 2.03 0.95 -11.69
N SER A 110 2.68 0.03 -12.39
CA SER A 110 2.07 -0.63 -13.57
C SER A 110 1.62 -2.07 -13.32
N ASN A 111 2.51 -2.92 -12.82
CA ASN A 111 2.31 -4.37 -12.78
C ASN A 111 1.87 -4.85 -11.40
N VAL A 112 0.58 -4.73 -11.09
CA VAL A 112 0.05 -5.04 -9.75
C VAL A 112 -0.83 -6.28 -9.71
N PHE A 113 -0.83 -6.95 -8.55
CA PHE A 113 -1.75 -8.03 -8.23
C PHE A 113 -2.37 -7.80 -6.85
N ASP A 114 -3.69 -7.62 -6.78
CA ASP A 114 -4.41 -7.49 -5.52
C ASP A 114 -5.02 -8.85 -5.11
N THR A 115 -4.52 -9.39 -3.99
CA THR A 115 -5.01 -10.64 -3.41
C THR A 115 -6.48 -10.58 -2.97
N GLN A 116 -7.01 -9.40 -2.61
CA GLN A 116 -8.43 -9.21 -2.29
C GLN A 116 -9.31 -9.38 -3.54
N ILE A 117 -8.86 -8.82 -4.68
CA ILE A 117 -9.54 -8.99 -5.97
C ILE A 117 -9.49 -10.46 -6.37
N ALA A 118 -8.30 -11.07 -6.38
CA ALA A 118 -8.12 -12.47 -6.75
C ALA A 118 -9.00 -13.41 -5.90
N ASN A 119 -9.04 -13.18 -4.58
CA ASN A 119 -9.87 -13.95 -3.66
C ASN A 119 -11.38 -13.80 -3.96
N ALA A 120 -11.83 -12.60 -4.33
CA ALA A 120 -13.22 -12.36 -4.72
C ALA A 120 -13.60 -13.13 -5.99
N PHE A 121 -12.75 -13.13 -7.02
CA PHE A 121 -12.98 -13.90 -8.25
C PHE A 121 -12.98 -15.41 -8.02
N LEU A 122 -12.23 -15.90 -7.04
CA LEU A 122 -12.25 -17.30 -6.62
C LEU A 122 -13.50 -17.68 -5.80
N GLY A 123 -14.40 -16.73 -5.54
CA GLY A 123 -15.70 -16.99 -4.90
C GLY A 123 -15.68 -16.92 -3.38
N ASN A 124 -14.61 -16.42 -2.78
CA ASN A 124 -14.42 -16.39 -1.32
C ASN A 124 -14.94 -15.09 -0.66
N GLY A 125 -15.83 -14.36 -1.34
CA GLY A 125 -16.43 -13.13 -0.87
C GLY A 125 -15.69 -11.85 -1.31
N SER A 126 -16.44 -10.77 -1.50
CA SER A 126 -15.91 -9.45 -1.85
C SER A 126 -15.43 -8.71 -0.61
N SER A 127 -14.31 -7.97 -0.73
CA SER A 127 -13.79 -7.08 0.32
C SER A 127 -13.44 -7.79 1.64
N VAL A 128 -12.88 -8.99 1.54
CA VAL A 128 -12.31 -9.69 2.69
C VAL A 128 -11.05 -8.93 3.13
N GLY A 129 -11.04 -8.45 4.37
CA GLY A 129 -9.85 -7.79 4.94
C GLY A 129 -8.75 -8.78 5.30
N TYR A 130 -7.52 -8.28 5.35
CA TYR A 130 -6.29 -9.08 5.48
C TYR A 130 -6.33 -10.16 6.58
N GLN A 131 -6.67 -9.78 7.81
CA GLN A 131 -6.74 -10.74 8.94
C GLN A 131 -7.66 -11.93 8.67
N ARG A 132 -8.81 -11.69 8.03
CA ARG A 132 -9.75 -12.75 7.66
C ARG A 132 -9.22 -13.60 6.52
N LEU A 133 -8.48 -13.00 5.59
CA LEU A 133 -7.82 -13.73 4.52
C LEU A 133 -6.76 -14.67 5.09
N VAL A 134 -5.92 -14.19 6.01
CA VAL A 134 -4.91 -15.00 6.71
C VAL A 134 -5.54 -16.16 7.48
N GLU A 135 -6.60 -15.88 8.25
CA GLU A 135 -7.33 -16.92 8.97
C GLU A 135 -7.93 -17.96 8.02
N ALA A 136 -8.57 -17.53 6.93
CA ALA A 136 -9.20 -18.43 5.98
C ALA A 136 -8.21 -19.29 5.18
N GLU A 137 -7.05 -18.73 4.82
CA GLU A 137 -6.07 -19.38 3.95
C GLU A 137 -5.03 -20.21 4.71
N LEU A 138 -4.67 -19.78 5.93
CA LEU A 138 -3.57 -20.37 6.69
C LEU A 138 -4.00 -20.95 8.05
N ASP A 139 -5.26 -20.79 8.45
CA ASP A 139 -5.76 -21.17 9.80
C ASP A 139 -4.97 -20.48 10.93
N ILE A 140 -4.51 -19.24 10.67
CA ILE A 140 -3.75 -18.41 11.60
C ILE A 140 -4.63 -17.22 12.01
N ALA A 141 -4.93 -17.13 13.30
CA ALA A 141 -5.60 -15.96 13.86
C ALA A 141 -4.55 -14.88 14.18
N LEU A 142 -4.54 -13.80 13.39
CA LEU A 142 -3.74 -12.61 13.72
C LEU A 142 -4.40 -11.82 14.86
N ASP A 143 -3.58 -11.32 15.77
CA ASP A 143 -4.04 -10.42 16.82
C ASP A 143 -4.62 -9.13 16.20
N LYS A 144 -5.55 -8.49 16.91
CA LYS A 144 -6.09 -7.17 16.53
C LYS A 144 -4.96 -6.13 16.61
N GLY A 145 -4.24 -5.94 15.52
CA GLY A 145 -2.93 -5.29 15.51
C GLY A 145 -2.94 -3.77 15.37
N GLU A 146 -1.71 -3.25 15.31
CA GLU A 146 -1.25 -1.85 15.43
C GLU A 146 -1.70 -0.92 14.28
N THR A 147 -2.75 -1.27 13.55
CA THR A 147 -3.41 -0.51 12.46
C THR A 147 -3.78 0.95 12.79
N ARG A 148 -3.76 1.35 14.06
CA ARG A 148 -4.06 2.71 14.54
C ARG A 148 -2.95 3.30 15.41
N SER A 149 -1.75 2.75 15.31
CA SER A 149 -0.60 3.18 16.08
C SER A 149 0.12 4.34 15.40
N ASP A 150 0.93 5.07 16.17
CA ASP A 150 1.75 6.15 15.63
C ASP A 150 2.96 5.56 14.90
N TRP A 151 2.82 5.41 13.59
CA TRP A 151 3.86 4.90 12.68
C TRP A 151 4.93 5.92 12.31
N LEU A 152 4.74 7.19 12.69
CA LEU A 152 5.76 8.23 12.54
C LEU A 152 6.70 8.31 13.75
N LYS A 153 6.33 7.68 14.86
CA LYS A 153 7.15 7.62 16.06
C LYS A 153 8.41 6.78 15.83
N ARG A 154 9.54 7.23 16.39
CA ARG A 154 10.79 6.46 16.46
C ARG A 154 11.34 6.39 17.89
N PRO A 155 11.94 5.26 18.31
CA PRO A 155 11.93 3.97 17.60
C PRO A 155 10.53 3.34 17.58
N LEU A 156 10.24 2.52 16.58
CA LEU A 156 9.04 1.67 16.56
C LEU A 156 9.15 0.59 17.64
N SER A 157 8.01 0.18 18.19
CA SER A 157 7.98 -0.91 19.17
C SER A 157 8.18 -2.28 18.50
N SER A 158 8.66 -3.27 19.25
CA SER A 158 8.78 -4.65 18.75
C SER A 158 7.46 -5.21 18.24
N LYS A 159 6.33 -4.81 18.84
CA LYS A 159 4.99 -5.21 18.38
C LYS A 159 4.64 -4.63 17.02
N GLN A 160 4.94 -3.34 16.79
CA GLN A 160 4.75 -2.70 15.48
C GLN A 160 5.61 -3.37 14.41
N LEU A 161 6.87 -3.67 14.72
CA LEU A 161 7.79 -4.31 13.78
C LEU A 161 7.33 -5.73 13.42
N GLN A 162 6.92 -6.53 14.41
CA GLN A 162 6.42 -7.89 14.17
C GLN A 162 5.07 -7.91 13.44
N TYR A 163 4.18 -6.97 13.76
CA TYR A 163 2.93 -6.78 13.03
C TYR A 163 3.19 -6.45 11.55
N ALA A 164 4.02 -5.44 11.28
CA ALA A 164 4.37 -5.03 9.92
C ALA A 164 5.07 -6.15 9.14
N ALA A 165 5.98 -6.89 9.77
CA ALA A 165 6.63 -8.03 9.12
C ALA A 165 5.61 -9.13 8.77
N ALA A 166 4.64 -9.39 9.64
CA ALA A 166 3.60 -10.39 9.42
C ALA A 166 2.74 -10.07 8.19
N ASP A 167 2.43 -8.79 7.95
CA ASP A 167 1.54 -8.36 6.85
C ASP A 167 2.07 -8.81 5.49
N VAL A 168 3.37 -8.70 5.22
CA VAL A 168 3.97 -9.18 3.97
C VAL A 168 4.39 -10.66 4.02
N TYR A 169 4.80 -11.16 5.19
CA TYR A 169 5.26 -12.55 5.36
C TYR A 169 4.16 -13.57 5.05
N TYR A 170 2.97 -13.43 5.65
CA TYR A 170 1.87 -14.36 5.38
C TYR A 170 1.25 -14.12 4.01
N LEU A 171 1.24 -12.86 3.55
CA LEU A 171 0.70 -12.50 2.25
C LEU A 171 1.46 -13.18 1.10
N GLU A 172 2.78 -13.40 1.23
CA GLU A 172 3.54 -14.15 0.24
C GLU A 172 3.00 -15.59 0.06
N THR A 173 2.72 -16.27 1.17
CA THR A 173 2.19 -17.64 1.14
C THR A 173 0.78 -17.65 0.56
N ILE A 174 -0.05 -16.69 0.94
CA ILE A 174 -1.43 -16.54 0.44
C ILE A 174 -1.43 -16.27 -1.06
N TYR A 175 -0.55 -15.37 -1.53
CA TYR A 175 -0.41 -15.07 -2.96
C TYR A 175 -0.11 -16.33 -3.77
N LYS A 176 0.86 -17.14 -3.34
CA LYS A 176 1.18 -18.42 -4.00
C LYS A 176 -0.04 -19.34 -4.08
N ASN A 177 -0.78 -19.49 -2.98
CA ASN A 177 -1.99 -20.32 -2.93
C ASN A 177 -3.12 -19.79 -3.83
N LEU A 178 -3.33 -18.47 -3.86
CA LEU A 178 -4.31 -17.84 -4.75
C LEU A 178 -3.91 -18.02 -6.22
N LEU A 179 -2.65 -17.78 -6.56
CA LEU A 179 -2.13 -17.90 -7.92
C LEU A 179 -2.28 -19.34 -8.45
N GLU A 180 -1.94 -20.35 -7.65
CA GLU A 180 -2.10 -21.76 -8.03
C GLU A 180 -3.56 -22.14 -8.35
N ARG A 181 -4.53 -21.55 -7.64
CA ARG A 181 -5.96 -21.75 -7.92
C ARG A 181 -6.42 -20.92 -9.10
N LEU A 182 -5.93 -19.69 -9.23
CA LEU A 182 -6.29 -18.76 -10.30
C LEU A 182 -5.87 -19.30 -11.67
N ILE A 183 -4.67 -19.87 -11.79
CA ILE A 183 -4.16 -20.52 -13.03
C ILE A 183 -5.07 -21.68 -13.48
N LYS A 184 -5.73 -22.36 -12.54
CA LYS A 184 -6.67 -23.46 -12.82
C LYS A 184 -8.10 -22.97 -13.09
N SER A 185 -8.34 -21.68 -12.97
CA SER A 185 -9.63 -21.03 -13.14
C SER A 185 -9.68 -20.22 -14.45
N PRO A 186 -10.87 -19.87 -14.96
CA PRO A 186 -11.00 -18.99 -16.12
C PRO A 186 -10.80 -17.50 -15.77
N TRP A 187 -10.48 -17.15 -14.53
CA TRP A 187 -10.55 -15.78 -14.03
C TRP A 187 -9.23 -15.00 -14.07
N GLN A 188 -8.12 -15.63 -14.46
CA GLN A 188 -6.81 -14.98 -14.43
C GLN A 188 -6.80 -13.63 -15.16
N SER A 189 -7.24 -13.59 -16.42
CA SER A 189 -7.26 -12.36 -17.20
C SER A 189 -8.20 -11.30 -16.62
N ALA A 190 -9.30 -11.72 -15.96
CA ALA A 190 -10.24 -10.80 -15.34
C ALA A 190 -9.66 -10.17 -14.07
N VAL A 191 -8.88 -10.93 -13.29
CA VAL A 191 -8.15 -10.39 -12.12
C VAL A 191 -7.10 -9.38 -12.57
N GLU A 192 -6.30 -9.72 -13.58
CA GLU A 192 -5.29 -8.82 -14.15
C GLU A 192 -5.93 -7.51 -14.66
N GLU A 193 -7.05 -7.61 -15.39
CA GLU A 193 -7.79 -6.44 -15.88
C GLU A 193 -8.38 -5.59 -14.75
N ASP A 194 -8.99 -6.22 -13.73
CA ASP A 194 -9.57 -5.50 -12.60
C ASP A 194 -8.50 -4.81 -11.73
N CYS A 195 -7.34 -5.43 -11.56
CA CYS A 195 -6.20 -4.80 -10.87
C CYS A 195 -5.70 -3.58 -11.65
N ALA A 196 -5.47 -3.71 -12.96
CA ALA A 196 -5.04 -2.60 -13.80
C ALA A 196 -6.07 -1.44 -13.81
N ARG A 197 -7.36 -1.77 -13.92
CA ARG A 197 -8.45 -0.77 -13.88
C ARG A 197 -8.51 -0.05 -12.54
N GLN A 198 -8.24 -0.74 -11.44
CA GLN A 198 -8.22 -0.12 -10.11
C GLN A 198 -7.07 0.89 -9.99
N VAL A 199 -5.87 0.57 -10.48
CA VAL A 199 -4.75 1.52 -10.53
C VAL A 199 -5.09 2.74 -11.37
N GLU A 200 -5.55 2.54 -12.62
CA GLU A 200 -5.94 3.63 -13.51
C GLU A 200 -6.99 4.55 -12.86
N SER A 201 -7.96 3.96 -12.14
CA SER A 201 -8.98 4.71 -11.42
C SER A 201 -8.41 5.52 -10.25
N ILE A 202 -7.39 5.02 -9.55
CA ILE A 202 -6.75 5.74 -8.43
C ILE A 202 -6.00 6.95 -8.98
N GLU A 203 -5.15 6.73 -9.98
CA GLU A 203 -4.30 7.78 -10.56
C GLU A 203 -5.10 8.86 -11.28
N SER A 204 -6.10 8.46 -12.08
CA SER A 204 -7.00 9.42 -12.75
C SER A 204 -7.72 10.33 -11.77
N ALA A 205 -8.05 9.80 -10.60
CA ALA A 205 -8.79 10.53 -9.60
C ALA A 205 -7.91 11.47 -8.74
N VAL A 206 -6.58 11.35 -8.85
CA VAL A 206 -5.61 12.35 -8.37
C VAL A 206 -5.38 13.43 -9.45
N ALA A 207 -5.36 13.04 -10.73
CA ALA A 207 -5.06 13.93 -11.85
C ALA A 207 -6.15 14.96 -12.18
N ASP A 208 -7.41 14.72 -11.80
CA ASP A 208 -8.53 15.62 -12.13
C ASP A 208 -9.21 16.24 -10.89
N PRO A 209 -8.71 17.39 -10.40
CA PRO A 209 -9.35 18.17 -9.34
C PRO A 209 -10.80 18.58 -9.65
N GLN A 210 -11.18 18.65 -10.93
CA GLN A 210 -12.54 19.03 -11.31
C GLN A 210 -13.56 17.94 -10.97
N ASN A 211 -13.12 16.70 -10.76
CA ASN A 211 -13.98 15.57 -10.40
C ASN A 211 -13.88 15.17 -8.92
N ALA A 212 -12.99 15.79 -8.15
CA ALA A 212 -12.82 15.50 -6.72
C ALA A 212 -14.12 15.66 -5.90
N TYR A 213 -15.03 16.55 -6.32
CA TYR A 213 -16.33 16.74 -5.65
C TYR A 213 -17.26 15.53 -5.74
N LEU A 214 -17.10 14.67 -6.76
CA LEU A 214 -17.93 13.47 -6.96
C LEU A 214 -17.69 12.41 -5.88
N LYS A 215 -16.50 12.42 -5.26
CA LYS A 215 -16.15 11.53 -4.15
C LYS A 215 -16.79 11.93 -2.81
N LEU A 216 -17.35 13.13 -2.70
CA LEU A 216 -17.94 13.61 -1.46
C LEU A 216 -19.28 12.92 -1.20
N ARG A 217 -19.41 12.32 -0.01
CA ARG A 217 -20.65 11.66 0.41
C ARG A 217 -21.81 12.66 0.36
N GLY A 218 -22.85 12.31 -0.38
CA GLY A 218 -24.05 13.15 -0.57
C GLY A 218 -23.91 14.23 -1.64
N ALA A 219 -22.79 14.32 -2.37
CA ALA A 219 -22.66 15.25 -3.49
C ALA A 219 -23.72 15.01 -4.57
N TRP A 220 -24.06 13.74 -4.82
CA TRP A 220 -25.08 13.32 -5.79
C TRP A 220 -26.50 13.78 -5.42
N ASP A 221 -26.79 13.98 -4.13
CA ASP A 221 -28.11 14.38 -3.62
C ASP A 221 -28.34 15.91 -3.74
N LEU A 222 -27.29 16.66 -4.08
CA LEU A 222 -27.40 18.10 -4.30
C LEU A 222 -28.06 18.40 -5.66
N PRO A 223 -28.90 19.45 -5.77
CA PRO A 223 -29.33 19.98 -7.06
C PRO A 223 -28.14 20.38 -7.94
N LEU A 224 -28.27 20.26 -9.27
CA LEU A 224 -27.19 20.54 -10.24
C LEU A 224 -26.49 21.88 -10.03
N THR A 225 -27.22 22.94 -9.68
CA THR A 225 -26.64 24.26 -9.40
C THR A 225 -25.74 24.26 -8.17
N LYS A 226 -26.08 23.48 -7.14
CA LYS A 226 -25.26 23.29 -5.94
C LYS A 226 -24.10 22.33 -6.20
N GLN A 227 -24.27 21.33 -7.06
CA GLN A 227 -23.15 20.47 -7.51
C GLN A 227 -22.09 21.29 -8.25
N ALA A 228 -22.49 22.18 -9.17
CA ALA A 228 -21.56 23.07 -9.87
C ALA A 228 -20.83 24.04 -8.93
N LEU A 229 -21.51 24.52 -7.88
CA LEU A 229 -20.86 25.32 -6.84
C LEU A 229 -19.90 24.48 -6.00
N LEU A 230 -20.30 23.27 -5.62
CA LEU A 230 -19.47 22.33 -4.86
C LEU A 230 -18.19 21.99 -5.63
N GLN A 231 -18.30 21.72 -6.93
CA GLN A 231 -17.15 21.49 -7.81
C GLN A 231 -16.13 22.64 -7.72
N LYS A 232 -16.59 23.89 -7.87
CA LYS A 232 -15.72 25.06 -7.78
C LYS A 232 -15.08 25.23 -6.40
N LEU A 233 -15.85 24.98 -5.33
CA LEU A 233 -15.35 25.07 -3.96
C LEU A 233 -14.31 23.99 -3.65
N VAL A 234 -14.53 22.76 -4.13
CA VAL A 234 -13.58 21.65 -3.95
C VAL A 234 -12.31 21.90 -4.74
N CYS A 235 -12.42 22.32 -6.00
CA CYS A 235 -11.26 22.70 -6.82
C CYS A 235 -10.44 23.80 -6.13
N TRP A 236 -11.10 24.88 -5.68
CA TRP A 236 -10.45 25.96 -4.96
C TRP A 236 -9.81 25.52 -3.64
N ARG A 237 -10.47 24.64 -2.87
CA ARG A 237 -9.94 24.08 -1.62
C ARG A 237 -8.66 23.31 -1.90
N ASP A 238 -8.66 22.44 -2.90
CA ASP A 238 -7.55 21.56 -3.21
C ASP A 238 -6.36 22.36 -3.76
N GLU A 239 -6.61 23.35 -4.64
CA GLU A 239 -5.60 24.33 -5.06
C GLU A 239 -4.94 25.06 -3.87
N MET A 240 -5.75 25.53 -2.91
CA MET A 240 -5.24 26.23 -1.72
C MET A 240 -4.42 25.31 -0.81
N LEU A 241 -4.77 24.02 -0.71
CA LEU A 241 -4.01 23.03 0.03
C LEU A 241 -2.66 22.74 -0.65
N LEU A 242 -2.64 22.61 -1.98
CA LEU A 242 -1.42 22.44 -2.76
C LEU A 242 -0.48 23.65 -2.65
N VAL A 243 -1.00 24.88 -2.70
CA VAL A 243 -0.21 26.10 -2.48
C VAL A 243 0.41 26.13 -1.08
N ARG A 244 -0.35 25.74 -0.04
CA ARG A 244 0.17 25.66 1.33
C ARG A 244 1.25 24.61 1.50
N ILE A 245 1.15 23.49 0.78
CA ILE A 245 2.21 22.47 0.73
C ILE A 245 3.44 23.03 0.03
N PHE A 246 3.29 23.62 -1.15
CA PHE A 246 4.38 24.23 -1.91
C PHE A 246 5.13 25.29 -1.09
N LEU A 247 4.40 26.16 -0.37
CA LEU A 247 5.01 27.17 0.50
C LEU A 247 5.68 26.60 1.76
N LYS A 248 5.27 25.41 2.24
CA LYS A 248 5.92 24.72 3.36
C LYS A 248 7.14 23.92 2.92
N VAL A 249 7.13 23.33 1.72
CA VAL A 249 8.24 22.55 1.16
C VAL A 249 9.29 23.47 0.51
N GLY A 250 8.90 24.64 0.00
CA GLY A 250 9.77 25.60 -0.69
C GLY A 250 10.45 26.65 0.20
N CYS A 251 10.33 26.59 1.52
CA CYS A 251 10.99 27.55 2.43
C CYS A 251 12.31 27.00 2.99
N SER A 252 13.16 26.47 2.11
CA SER A 252 14.58 26.23 2.40
C SER A 252 15.45 26.59 1.20
N GLU A 253 15.26 27.76 0.60
CA GLU A 253 16.33 28.49 -0.12
C GLU A 253 15.85 29.90 -0.53
N THR A 254 16.45 30.89 0.13
CA THR A 254 16.81 32.22 -0.36
C THR A 254 15.86 32.97 -1.31
N LEU A 255 15.10 33.93 -0.75
CA LEU A 255 14.76 35.18 -1.44
C LEU A 255 15.08 36.36 -0.51
N VAL A 256 16.35 36.78 -0.54
CA VAL A 256 16.80 38.16 -0.32
C VAL A 256 17.82 38.47 -1.41
#